data_AF-A0A143BFK7-F1
#
_entry.id   AF-A0A143BFK7-F1
#
_cell.length_a   1.000
_cell.length_b   1.000
_cell.length_c   1.000
_cell.angle_alpha   90.00
_cell.angle_beta   90.00
_cell.angle_gamma   90.00
#
_symmetry.space_group_name_H-M   'P 1'
#
loop_
_entity.id
_entity.type
_entity.pdbx_description
1 polymer ?
#
loop_
_entity_poly.entity_id
_entity_poly.type
_entity_poly.pdbx_seq_one_letter_code
_entity_poly.pdbx_strand_id
1 'polypeptide(L)'
;MTRSPSLPPYVVAALLTVSIPAAAHAQSSTGSTGNRTAGAQPPVSSLTPADVKLLAETHIAIGLVHDSADARSAQSKNKTKDAQLELAQKKREAVAQVLTARGLTEDEYQRRRFVVSTNLELRTQFDSVVAKITGVPIPGRMAVAAAPGFVPAAQLPPGLVGTHIGHVTTSYVDTPEKMGLLPMAFAEAAVASQHAALATRTPTNLAAMQMHAGHVLNALDPSLMKEGPGKGYGLRKAAGGVAQHIELAAKETGASGGVKIHATHIAAAARGTLTRVDAAIALIKQIQSATDAKEASSLISQLASLCNQLANGADTNADGRVDWGNGEGGLQQAQEHVQLLIAGEKK
;
A
#
# COMPACT_ATOMS: atom_id res chain seq x y z
N MET A 1 1.15 -57.62 25.53
CA MET A 1 0.90 -57.91 24.10
C MET A 1 0.27 -56.68 23.46
N THR A 2 0.99 -56.06 22.51
CA THR A 2 0.56 -55.25 21.32
C THR A 2 -0.69 -54.34 21.40
N ARG A 3 -0.75 -53.10 20.89
CA ARG A 3 0.10 -52.18 20.10
C ARG A 3 -0.64 -50.82 20.07
N SER A 4 0.07 -49.70 20.11
CA SER A 4 -0.45 -48.35 19.76
C SER A 4 0.17 -47.86 18.43
N PRO A 5 -0.51 -47.00 17.65
CA PRO A 5 -0.08 -46.61 16.30
C PRO A 5 0.86 -45.40 16.28
N SER A 6 1.65 -45.35 15.20
CA SER A 6 2.75 -44.43 14.88
C SER A 6 2.31 -43.12 14.22
N LEU A 7 2.94 -42.00 14.61
CA LEU A 7 3.03 -40.74 13.86
C LEU A 7 4.39 -40.65 13.13
N PRO A 8 4.49 -40.05 11.92
CA PRO A 8 5.75 -39.88 11.20
C PRO A 8 6.56 -38.64 11.67
N PRO A 9 7.89 -38.60 11.39
CA PRO A 9 8.82 -37.74 12.09
C PRO A 9 9.13 -36.40 11.38
N TYR A 10 9.48 -35.43 12.22
CA TYR A 10 10.11 -34.15 11.89
C TYR A 10 11.47 -34.34 11.20
N VAL A 11 11.75 -33.56 10.15
CA VAL A 11 13.09 -33.44 9.55
C VAL A 11 13.83 -32.24 10.17
N VAL A 12 15.08 -32.55 10.51
CA VAL A 12 16.04 -31.84 11.35
C VAL A 12 16.70 -30.65 10.64
N ALA A 13 16.98 -29.60 11.41
CA ALA A 13 17.75 -28.44 11.03
C ALA A 13 19.24 -28.79 10.81
N ALA A 14 19.82 -28.35 9.69
CA ALA A 14 21.25 -28.43 9.42
C ALA A 14 21.94 -27.10 9.80
N LEU A 15 22.80 -27.14 10.80
CA LEU A 15 23.84 -26.13 11.03
C LEU A 15 24.93 -26.28 9.96
N LEU A 16 25.32 -25.17 9.33
CA LEU A 16 26.51 -25.09 8.48
C LEU A 16 27.40 -23.95 8.98
N THR A 17 28.54 -24.35 9.54
CA THR A 17 29.67 -23.49 9.89
C THR A 17 30.43 -23.09 8.63
N VAL A 18 30.74 -21.79 8.45
CA VAL A 18 31.63 -21.32 7.38
C VAL A 18 32.70 -20.39 7.96
N SER A 19 33.94 -20.71 7.64
CA SER A 19 35.17 -20.01 8.01
C SER A 19 35.38 -18.72 7.21
N ILE A 20 35.97 -17.72 7.86
CA ILE A 20 36.33 -16.41 7.30
C ILE A 20 37.77 -16.46 6.73
N PRO A 21 38.04 -15.91 5.53
CA PRO A 21 39.36 -15.38 5.23
C PRO A 21 39.33 -13.85 5.17
N ALA A 22 40.26 -13.23 5.87
CA ALA A 22 40.61 -11.83 5.74
C ALA A 22 41.56 -11.63 4.54
N ALA A 23 41.34 -10.60 3.72
CA ALA A 23 42.35 -10.12 2.78
C ALA A 23 42.29 -8.58 2.61
N ALA A 24 43.32 -7.97 3.17
CA ALA A 24 44.07 -6.75 2.84
C ALA A 24 43.47 -5.63 1.95
N HIS A 25 43.62 -4.41 2.48
CA HIS A 25 43.63 -3.14 1.77
C HIS A 25 44.81 -3.03 0.80
N ALA A 26 44.59 -2.47 -0.39
CA ALA A 26 45.63 -1.83 -1.18
C ALA A 26 45.05 -0.62 -1.92
N GLN A 27 45.51 0.57 -1.53
CA GLN A 27 45.47 1.79 -2.35
C GLN A 27 46.68 1.79 -3.28
N SER A 28 46.47 2.16 -4.54
CA SER A 28 47.51 2.83 -5.33
C SER A 28 46.89 3.58 -6.50
N SER A 29 47.21 4.87 -6.55
CA SER A 29 46.96 5.81 -7.63
C SER A 29 48.21 5.93 -8.51
N THR A 30 48.06 5.89 -9.83
CA THR A 30 48.93 6.63 -10.77
C THR A 30 48.16 6.88 -12.07
N GLY A 31 48.19 8.14 -12.53
CA GLY A 31 47.57 8.55 -13.79
C GLY A 31 48.52 8.40 -14.98
N SER A 32 47.93 8.28 -16.18
CA SER A 32 48.51 8.83 -17.40
C SER A 32 47.42 8.99 -18.47
N THR A 33 47.56 10.10 -19.17
CA THR A 33 46.77 10.72 -20.23
C THR A 33 46.47 9.83 -21.44
N GLY A 34 45.24 9.89 -21.97
CA GLY A 34 44.93 9.34 -23.29
C GLY A 34 43.45 9.40 -23.69
N ASN A 35 43.11 10.42 -24.47
CA ASN A 35 42.00 10.47 -25.43
C ASN A 35 40.54 10.36 -24.91
N ARG A 36 39.89 11.53 -24.80
CA ARG A 36 38.42 11.66 -24.73
C ARG A 36 37.81 11.24 -26.07
N THR A 37 37.48 9.96 -26.20
CA THR A 37 36.40 9.54 -27.08
C THR A 37 35.10 9.66 -26.30
N ALA A 38 34.11 10.31 -26.91
CA ALA A 38 32.74 10.33 -26.42
C ALA A 38 32.23 8.87 -26.39
N GLY A 39 32.40 8.21 -25.25
CA GLY A 39 31.74 6.95 -24.97
C GLY A 39 30.26 7.25 -24.84
N ALA A 40 29.50 6.86 -25.86
CA ALA A 40 28.05 6.77 -25.80
C ALA A 40 27.65 6.18 -24.44
N GLN A 41 26.71 6.84 -23.75
CA GLN A 41 26.03 6.20 -22.63
C GLN A 41 25.56 4.82 -23.12
N PRO A 42 25.84 3.73 -22.36
CA PRO A 42 25.29 2.45 -22.72
C PRO A 42 23.76 2.62 -22.82
N PRO A 43 23.12 2.03 -23.85
CA PRO A 43 21.69 2.23 -24.07
C PRO A 43 20.95 1.87 -22.78
N VAL A 44 19.93 2.66 -22.45
CA VAL A 44 18.92 2.27 -21.46
C VAL A 44 18.52 0.83 -21.76
N SER A 45 18.95 -0.10 -20.92
CA SER A 45 18.65 -1.51 -21.11
C SER A 45 17.13 -1.64 -21.06
N SER A 46 16.50 -1.75 -22.22
CA SER A 46 15.06 -1.94 -22.32
C SER A 46 14.73 -3.27 -21.65
N LEU A 47 13.99 -3.25 -20.53
CA LEU A 47 13.54 -4.48 -19.88
C LEU A 47 12.68 -5.27 -20.86
N THR A 48 13.02 -6.53 -21.06
CA THR A 48 12.21 -7.44 -21.88
C THR A 48 10.97 -7.88 -21.09
N PRO A 49 9.91 -8.40 -21.75
CA PRO A 49 8.78 -9.00 -21.06
C PRO A 49 9.17 -10.13 -20.09
N ALA A 50 10.24 -10.87 -20.39
CA ALA A 50 10.79 -11.89 -19.50
C ALA A 50 11.41 -11.27 -18.24
N ASP A 51 12.12 -10.14 -18.37
CA ASP A 51 12.68 -9.40 -17.24
C ASP A 51 11.58 -8.83 -16.33
N VAL A 52 10.49 -8.33 -16.91
CA VAL A 52 9.34 -7.82 -16.16
C VAL A 52 8.64 -8.95 -15.40
N LYS A 53 8.49 -10.13 -16.02
CA LYS A 53 7.93 -11.31 -15.37
C LYS A 53 8.80 -11.79 -14.21
N LEU A 54 10.11 -11.91 -14.44
CA LEU A 54 11.07 -12.28 -13.39
C LEU A 54 11.02 -11.29 -12.22
N LEU A 55 10.96 -9.98 -12.51
CA LEU A 55 10.84 -8.94 -11.49
C LEU A 55 9.55 -9.09 -10.68
N ALA A 56 8.40 -9.35 -11.32
CA ALA A 56 7.11 -9.55 -10.64
C ALA A 56 7.11 -10.79 -9.73
N GLU A 57 7.63 -11.92 -10.22
CA GLU A 57 7.76 -13.15 -9.42
C GLU A 57 8.70 -12.96 -8.23
N THR A 58 9.79 -12.23 -8.44
CA THR A 58 10.74 -11.85 -7.38
C THR A 58 10.06 -10.96 -6.35
N HIS A 59 9.30 -9.95 -6.80
CA HIS A 59 8.57 -9.02 -5.95
C HIS A 59 7.57 -9.75 -5.03
N ILE A 60 6.82 -10.71 -5.57
CA ILE A 60 5.87 -11.52 -4.80
C ILE A 60 6.60 -12.41 -3.77
N ALA A 61 7.69 -13.06 -4.17
CA ALA A 61 8.47 -13.91 -3.28
C ALA A 61 9.09 -13.12 -2.11
N ILE A 62 9.57 -11.90 -2.38
CA ILE A 62 10.05 -10.96 -1.36
C ILE A 62 8.89 -10.53 -0.45
N GLY A 63 7.70 -10.27 -1.01
CA GLY A 63 6.49 -10.00 -0.25
C GLY A 63 6.18 -11.11 0.78
N LEU A 64 6.22 -12.38 0.36
CA LEU A 64 6.01 -13.52 1.26
C LEU A 64 7.06 -13.61 2.38
N VAL A 65 8.32 -13.28 2.08
CA VAL A 65 9.39 -13.20 3.09
C VAL A 65 9.08 -12.10 4.10
N HIS A 66 8.60 -10.94 3.63
CA HIS A 66 8.20 -9.84 4.49
C HIS A 66 7.03 -10.23 5.39
N ASP A 67 5.93 -10.75 4.83
CA ASP A 67 4.75 -11.17 5.59
C ASP A 67 5.11 -12.18 6.69
N SER A 68 5.97 -13.16 6.35
CA SER A 68 6.42 -14.18 7.30
C SER A 68 7.33 -13.61 8.39
N ALA A 69 8.19 -12.65 8.07
CA ALA A 69 9.03 -11.97 9.05
C ALA A 69 8.20 -11.08 9.98
N ASP A 70 7.12 -10.50 9.46
CA ASP A 70 6.29 -9.53 10.18
C ASP A 70 5.34 -10.24 11.13
N ALA A 71 4.75 -11.34 10.68
CA ALA A 71 4.02 -12.24 11.56
C ALA A 71 4.88 -12.73 12.72
N ARG A 72 6.20 -12.93 12.53
CA ARG A 72 7.13 -13.29 13.59
C ARG A 72 7.45 -12.11 14.50
N SER A 73 7.79 -10.94 13.95
CA SER A 73 8.08 -9.72 14.74
C SER A 73 6.88 -9.25 15.57
N ALA A 74 5.66 -9.47 15.09
CA ALA A 74 4.44 -9.10 15.79
C ALA A 74 4.19 -9.90 17.09
N GLN A 75 4.79 -11.09 17.23
CA GLN A 75 4.57 -11.98 18.39
C GLN A 75 5.05 -11.33 19.69
N SER A 76 4.28 -11.50 20.78
CA SER A 76 4.58 -10.90 22.10
C SER A 76 5.96 -11.27 22.64
N LYS A 77 6.43 -12.49 22.36
CA LYS A 77 7.77 -12.97 22.73
C LYS A 77 8.93 -12.26 22.03
N ASN A 78 8.67 -11.50 20.96
CA ASN A 78 9.69 -10.88 20.12
C ASN A 78 9.76 -9.35 20.28
N LYS A 79 9.16 -8.77 21.33
CA LYS A 79 9.10 -7.30 21.52
C LYS A 79 10.35 -6.66 22.11
N THR A 80 11.35 -7.46 22.52
CA THR A 80 12.62 -6.91 23.01
C THR A 80 13.45 -6.35 21.87
N LYS A 81 14.30 -5.37 22.17
CA LYS A 81 15.16 -4.73 21.18
C LYS A 81 16.07 -5.74 20.46
N ASP A 82 16.67 -6.67 21.20
CA ASP A 82 17.59 -7.66 20.63
C ASP A 82 16.86 -8.67 19.72
N ALA A 83 15.66 -9.12 20.11
CA ALA A 83 14.84 -10.00 19.27
C ALA A 83 14.39 -9.32 17.97
N GLN A 84 14.06 -8.03 18.03
CA GLN A 84 13.72 -7.25 16.84
C GLN A 84 14.92 -7.09 15.89
N LEU A 85 16.12 -6.84 16.43
CA LEU A 85 17.35 -6.75 15.64
C LEU A 85 17.68 -8.07 14.94
N GLU A 86 17.58 -9.19 15.67
CA GLU A 86 17.82 -10.54 15.13
C GLU A 86 16.81 -10.88 14.01
N LEU A 87 15.53 -10.59 14.21
CA LEU A 87 14.50 -10.81 13.19
C LEU A 87 14.69 -9.92 11.96
N ALA A 88 15.10 -8.66 12.15
CA ALA A 88 15.42 -7.76 11.05
C ALA A 88 16.61 -8.28 10.22
N GLN A 89 17.63 -8.83 10.87
CA GLN A 89 18.75 -9.48 10.18
C GLN A 89 18.30 -10.71 9.38
N LYS A 90 17.53 -11.62 10.01
CA LYS A 90 17.00 -12.81 9.33
C LYS A 90 16.12 -12.46 8.13
N LYS A 91 15.34 -11.38 8.22
CA LYS A 91 14.56 -10.86 7.10
C LYS A 91 15.46 -10.44 5.94
N ARG A 92 16.51 -9.66 6.20
CA ARG A 92 17.49 -9.23 5.16
C ARG A 92 18.16 -10.42 4.49
N GLU A 93 18.58 -11.41 5.28
CA GLU A 93 19.18 -12.64 4.77
C GLU A 93 18.21 -13.43 3.88
N ALA A 94 16.94 -13.55 4.29
CA ALA A 94 15.91 -14.22 3.50
C ALA A 94 15.60 -13.49 2.18
N VAL A 95 15.57 -12.15 2.18
CA VAL A 95 15.42 -11.36 0.94
C VAL A 95 16.61 -11.58 0.02
N ALA A 96 17.84 -11.51 0.55
CA ALA A 96 19.06 -11.77 -0.22
C ALA A 96 19.08 -13.19 -0.82
N GLN A 97 18.57 -14.19 -0.09
CA GLN A 97 18.40 -15.55 -0.60
C GLN A 97 17.38 -15.61 -1.75
N VAL A 98 16.24 -14.93 -1.64
CA VAL A 98 15.23 -14.87 -2.72
C VAL A 98 15.79 -14.27 -4.00
N LEU A 99 16.57 -13.20 -3.87
CA LEU A 99 17.25 -12.53 -4.98
C LEU A 99 18.32 -13.41 -5.61
N THR A 100 19.21 -13.98 -4.78
CA THR A 100 20.29 -14.87 -5.24
C THR A 100 19.75 -16.10 -5.95
N ALA A 101 18.68 -16.71 -5.43
CA ALA A 101 18.01 -17.86 -6.04
C ALA A 101 17.40 -17.55 -7.43
N ARG A 102 17.23 -16.27 -7.76
CA ARG A 102 16.69 -15.79 -9.05
C ARG A 102 17.74 -15.11 -9.91
N GLY A 103 19.02 -15.22 -9.53
CA GLY A 103 20.14 -14.64 -10.26
C GLY A 103 20.13 -13.11 -10.28
N LEU A 104 19.48 -12.46 -9.32
CA LEU A 104 19.41 -11.00 -9.20
C LEU A 104 20.29 -10.52 -8.05
N THR A 105 20.99 -9.40 -8.26
CA THR A 105 21.57 -8.61 -7.16
C THR A 105 20.54 -7.62 -6.62
N GLU A 106 20.74 -7.13 -5.40
CA GLU A 106 19.88 -6.08 -4.82
C GLU A 106 19.86 -4.82 -5.70
N ASP A 107 21.04 -4.34 -6.12
CA ASP A 107 21.15 -3.14 -6.98
C ASP A 107 20.43 -3.31 -8.31
N GLU A 108 20.49 -4.51 -8.88
CA GLU A 108 19.79 -4.83 -10.12
C GLU A 108 18.27 -4.90 -9.92
N TYR A 109 17.82 -5.54 -8.85
CA TYR A 109 16.40 -5.58 -8.49
C TYR A 109 15.84 -4.16 -8.29
N GLN A 110 16.57 -3.30 -7.56
CA GLN A 110 16.16 -1.91 -7.34
C GLN A 110 16.14 -1.09 -8.63
N ARG A 111 17.16 -1.24 -9.48
CA ARG A 111 17.22 -0.59 -10.79
C ARG A 111 16.06 -1.01 -11.69
N ARG A 112 15.78 -2.31 -11.79
CA ARG A 112 14.67 -2.84 -12.60
C ARG A 112 13.32 -2.34 -12.06
N ARG A 113 13.13 -2.30 -10.74
CA ARG A 113 11.93 -1.73 -10.09
C ARG A 113 11.74 -0.25 -10.42
N PHE A 114 12.82 0.53 -10.42
CA PHE A 114 12.79 1.94 -10.81
C PHE A 114 12.43 2.15 -12.29
N VAL A 115 12.96 1.32 -13.20
CA VAL A 115 12.61 1.39 -14.63
C VAL A 115 11.14 1.04 -14.84
N VAL A 116 10.61 0.02 -14.16
CA VAL A 116 9.19 -0.33 -14.22
C VAL A 116 8.30 0.76 -13.63
N SER A 117 8.71 1.45 -12.55
CA SER A 117 7.89 2.51 -11.94
C SER A 117 7.82 3.79 -12.77
N THR A 118 8.81 4.03 -13.66
CA THR A 118 8.93 5.25 -14.47
C THR A 118 8.45 5.06 -15.92
N ASN A 119 8.13 3.83 -16.34
CA ASN A 119 7.59 3.51 -17.67
C ASN A 119 6.20 2.85 -17.56
N LEU A 120 5.18 3.53 -18.08
CA LEU A 120 3.76 3.11 -17.95
C LEU A 120 3.47 1.78 -18.63
N GLU A 121 4.11 1.48 -19.76
CA GLU A 121 3.91 0.22 -20.49
C GLU A 121 4.49 -0.96 -19.70
N LEU A 122 5.73 -0.82 -19.22
CA LEU A 122 6.38 -1.82 -18.37
C LEU A 122 5.64 -1.99 -17.05
N ARG A 123 5.11 -0.91 -16.48
CA ARG A 123 4.26 -0.95 -15.28
C ARG A 123 2.99 -1.78 -15.50
N THR A 124 2.30 -1.54 -16.62
CA THR A 124 1.09 -2.28 -16.98
C THR A 124 1.38 -3.77 -17.15
N GLN A 125 2.52 -4.12 -17.78
CA GLN A 125 2.95 -5.51 -17.93
C GLN A 125 3.28 -6.14 -16.57
N PHE A 126 4.01 -5.44 -15.70
CA PHE A 126 4.33 -5.89 -14.35
C PHE A 126 3.07 -6.17 -13.54
N ASP A 127 2.15 -5.20 -13.47
CA ASP A 127 0.88 -5.34 -12.75
C ASP A 127 0.04 -6.49 -13.33
N SER A 128 0.09 -6.71 -14.66
CA SER A 128 -0.55 -7.87 -15.29
C SER A 128 0.02 -9.21 -14.88
N VAL A 129 1.34 -9.30 -14.69
CA VAL A 129 1.97 -10.53 -14.23
C VAL A 129 1.65 -10.77 -12.77
N VAL A 130 1.77 -9.73 -11.93
CA VAL A 130 1.39 -9.82 -10.52
C VAL A 130 -0.05 -10.31 -10.38
N ALA A 131 -0.97 -9.71 -11.12
CA ALA A 131 -2.38 -10.08 -11.09
C ALA A 131 -2.67 -11.53 -11.48
N LYS A 132 -1.97 -12.04 -12.51
CA LYS A 132 -2.09 -13.45 -12.92
C LYS A 132 -1.57 -14.41 -11.86
N ILE A 133 -0.51 -14.03 -11.14
CA ILE A 133 0.12 -14.88 -10.13
C ILE A 133 -0.67 -14.86 -8.81
N THR A 134 -1.11 -13.68 -8.38
CA THR A 134 -1.77 -13.51 -7.07
C THR A 134 -3.28 -13.62 -7.14
N GLY A 135 -3.88 -13.56 -8.33
CA GLY A 135 -5.32 -13.44 -8.52
C GLY A 135 -5.88 -12.05 -8.16
N VAL A 136 -5.03 -11.09 -7.81
CA VAL A 136 -5.42 -9.71 -7.46
C VAL A 136 -5.53 -8.88 -8.76
N PRO A 137 -6.62 -8.18 -9.04
CA PRO A 137 -6.84 -7.52 -10.34
C PRO A 137 -5.86 -6.40 -10.66
N ILE A 138 -5.58 -6.20 -11.95
CA ILE A 138 -4.77 -5.10 -12.49
C ILE A 138 -5.58 -3.79 -12.45
N PRO A 139 -5.02 -2.65 -11.99
CA PRO A 139 -5.61 -1.35 -12.25
C PRO A 139 -5.73 -1.11 -13.77
N GLY A 140 -6.96 -1.02 -14.30
CA GLY A 140 -7.23 -0.61 -15.69
C GLY A 140 -7.59 -1.70 -16.71
N ARG A 141 -7.65 -2.99 -16.34
CA ARG A 141 -8.32 -4.02 -17.15
C ARG A 141 -9.36 -4.74 -16.31
N MET A 142 -10.63 -4.36 -16.49
CA MET A 142 -11.75 -4.99 -15.81
C MET A 142 -11.93 -6.43 -16.31
N ALA A 143 -11.38 -7.39 -15.59
CA ALA A 143 -12.27 -8.42 -15.06
C ALA A 143 -13.10 -7.74 -13.96
N VAL A 144 -14.40 -8.02 -13.84
CA VAL A 144 -15.24 -7.50 -12.76
C VAL A 144 -14.79 -8.15 -11.44
N ALA A 145 -13.66 -7.68 -10.94
CA ALA A 145 -13.38 -7.77 -9.54
C ALA A 145 -14.26 -6.75 -8.83
N ALA A 146 -14.87 -7.20 -7.75
CA ALA A 146 -15.47 -6.33 -6.76
C ALA A 146 -14.60 -5.07 -6.54
N ALA A 147 -15.21 -3.89 -6.57
CA ALA A 147 -14.50 -2.63 -6.27
C ALA A 147 -13.70 -2.78 -4.95
N PRO A 148 -12.50 -2.19 -4.82
CA PRO A 148 -11.76 -2.20 -3.55
C PRO A 148 -12.68 -1.81 -2.40
N GLY A 149 -12.62 -2.51 -1.27
CA GLY A 149 -13.57 -2.33 -0.18
C GLY A 149 -14.75 -3.31 -0.16
N PHE A 150 -15.11 -3.90 -1.31
CA PHE A 150 -16.36 -4.66 -1.40
C PHE A 150 -16.24 -6.10 -0.91
N VAL A 151 -17.20 -6.50 -0.09
CA VAL A 151 -17.39 -7.88 0.36
C VAL A 151 -18.85 -8.27 0.10
N PRO A 152 -19.12 -9.41 -0.56
CA PRO A 152 -20.48 -9.91 -0.76
C PRO A 152 -21.17 -10.22 0.58
N ALA A 153 -22.45 -9.89 0.72
CA ALA A 153 -23.23 -10.13 1.93
C ALA A 153 -23.19 -11.60 2.41
N ALA A 154 -23.12 -12.55 1.48
CA ALA A 154 -23.03 -13.98 1.78
C ALA A 154 -21.73 -14.40 2.52
N GLN A 155 -20.72 -13.53 2.58
CA GLN A 155 -19.47 -13.78 3.29
C GLN A 155 -19.41 -13.10 4.67
N LEU A 156 -20.44 -12.34 5.04
CA LEU A 156 -20.48 -11.63 6.31
C LEU A 156 -20.91 -12.56 7.46
N PRO A 157 -20.41 -12.33 8.68
CA PRO A 157 -20.94 -13.01 9.88
C PRO A 157 -22.46 -12.78 10.02
N PRO A 158 -23.20 -13.69 10.67
CA PRO A 158 -24.62 -13.44 10.94
C PRO A 158 -24.82 -12.33 11.98
N GLY A 159 -26.03 -11.77 12.00
CA GLY A 159 -26.47 -10.81 13.04
C GLY A 159 -25.91 -9.40 12.89
N LEU A 160 -25.88 -8.65 14.00
CA LEU A 160 -25.51 -7.23 14.01
C LEU A 160 -24.03 -7.00 13.69
N VAL A 161 -23.14 -7.93 14.08
CA VAL A 161 -21.72 -7.91 13.70
C VAL A 161 -21.59 -7.83 12.17
N GLY A 162 -22.27 -8.74 11.45
CA GLY A 162 -22.29 -8.74 9.99
C GLY A 162 -22.94 -7.51 9.39
N THR A 163 -24.00 -6.98 10.03
CA THR A 163 -24.68 -5.77 9.56
C THR A 163 -23.72 -4.58 9.53
N HIS A 164 -22.98 -4.36 10.62
CA HIS A 164 -22.00 -3.27 10.69
C HIS A 164 -20.82 -3.47 9.73
N ILE A 165 -20.30 -4.69 9.58
CA ILE A 165 -19.27 -4.99 8.56
C ILE A 165 -19.84 -4.79 7.14
N GLY A 166 -21.11 -5.11 6.92
CA GLY A 166 -21.82 -4.91 5.66
C GLY A 166 -21.99 -3.44 5.31
N HIS A 167 -22.21 -2.56 6.29
CA HIS A 167 -22.19 -1.11 6.06
C HIS A 167 -20.81 -0.62 5.59
N VAL A 168 -19.74 -1.19 6.15
CA VAL A 168 -18.37 -0.86 5.73
C VAL A 168 -18.10 -1.34 4.30
N THR A 169 -18.54 -2.56 3.96
CA THR A 169 -18.01 -3.27 2.77
C THR A 169 -19.03 -3.45 1.65
N THR A 170 -20.28 -3.76 1.97
CA THR A 170 -21.28 -4.16 0.97
C THR A 170 -22.12 -2.98 0.50
N SER A 171 -22.82 -2.32 1.42
CA SER A 171 -23.78 -1.28 1.09
C SER A 171 -24.06 -0.35 2.26
N TYR A 172 -24.22 0.93 1.98
CA TYR A 172 -24.68 1.93 2.93
C TYR A 172 -25.82 2.75 2.32
N VAL A 173 -26.80 3.13 3.13
CA VAL A 173 -28.04 3.73 2.59
C VAL A 173 -27.81 5.10 1.96
N ASP A 174 -26.89 5.89 2.51
CA ASP A 174 -26.67 7.28 2.09
C ASP A 174 -25.62 7.44 1.00
N THR A 175 -24.93 6.36 0.61
CA THR A 175 -23.89 6.43 -0.41
C THR A 175 -24.49 6.38 -1.82
N PRO A 176 -23.89 7.11 -2.78
CA PRO A 176 -24.17 6.93 -4.20
C PRO A 176 -24.06 5.47 -4.62
N GLU A 177 -24.97 5.02 -5.49
CA GLU A 177 -25.06 3.63 -5.96
C GLU A 177 -25.19 2.58 -4.84
N LYS A 178 -25.52 3.01 -3.60
CA LYS A 178 -25.62 2.15 -2.41
C LYS A 178 -24.33 1.38 -2.12
N MET A 179 -23.17 1.94 -2.48
CA MET A 179 -21.88 1.33 -2.19
C MET A 179 -21.62 1.21 -0.68
N GLY A 180 -20.83 0.22 -0.25
CA GLY A 180 -20.27 0.23 1.11
C GLY A 180 -19.44 1.48 1.38
N LEU A 181 -19.24 1.82 2.65
CA LEU A 181 -18.47 3.01 3.04
C LEU A 181 -17.00 2.96 2.60
N LEU A 182 -16.34 1.80 2.69
CA LEU A 182 -14.96 1.63 2.26
C LEU A 182 -14.81 1.69 0.72
N PRO A 183 -15.65 1.02 -0.09
CA PRO A 183 -15.70 1.27 -1.53
C PRO A 183 -15.94 2.73 -1.91
N MET A 184 -16.85 3.42 -1.22
CA MET A 184 -17.11 4.84 -1.46
C MET A 184 -15.87 5.70 -1.14
N ALA A 185 -15.18 5.39 -0.05
CA ALA A 185 -13.92 6.06 0.29
C ALA A 185 -12.86 5.89 -0.81
N PHE A 186 -12.68 4.68 -1.36
CA PHE A 186 -11.75 4.47 -2.48
C PHE A 186 -12.16 5.24 -3.74
N ALA A 187 -13.46 5.28 -4.06
CA ALA A 187 -13.95 6.02 -5.22
C ALA A 187 -13.65 7.52 -5.12
N GLU A 188 -13.94 8.14 -3.98
CA GLU A 188 -13.67 9.57 -3.75
C GLU A 188 -12.15 9.86 -3.67
N ALA A 189 -11.36 8.99 -3.04
CA ALA A 189 -9.90 9.12 -2.99
C ALA A 189 -9.24 9.03 -4.37
N ALA A 190 -9.79 8.22 -5.27
CA ALA A 190 -9.31 8.11 -6.66
C ALA A 190 -9.56 9.41 -7.43
N VAL A 191 -10.73 10.03 -7.28
CA VAL A 191 -11.04 11.34 -7.90
C VAL A 191 -10.11 12.43 -7.34
N ALA A 192 -9.93 12.47 -6.02
CA ALA A 192 -9.00 13.41 -5.37
C ALA A 192 -7.57 13.28 -5.94
N SER A 193 -7.04 12.05 -6.00
CA SER A 193 -5.70 11.78 -6.56
C SER A 193 -5.59 12.17 -8.03
N GLN A 194 -6.60 11.86 -8.84
CA GLN A 194 -6.61 12.21 -10.26
C GLN A 194 -6.55 13.73 -10.46
N HIS A 195 -7.38 14.49 -9.75
CA HIS A 195 -7.43 15.94 -9.92
C HIS A 195 -6.19 16.63 -9.35
N ALA A 196 -5.64 16.16 -8.23
CA ALA A 196 -4.37 16.66 -7.73
C ALA A 196 -3.23 16.43 -8.75
N ALA A 197 -3.18 15.25 -9.39
CA ALA A 197 -2.18 14.94 -10.42
C ALA A 197 -2.40 15.71 -11.74
N LEU A 198 -3.62 16.13 -12.08
CA LEU A 198 -3.86 17.01 -13.22
C LEU A 198 -3.36 18.43 -12.92
N ALA A 199 -3.54 18.92 -11.68
CA ALA A 199 -3.07 20.24 -11.28
C ALA A 199 -1.55 20.40 -11.37
N THR A 200 -0.77 19.33 -11.12
CA THR A 200 0.71 19.38 -11.23
C THR A 200 1.19 19.59 -12.67
N ARG A 201 0.34 19.33 -13.67
CA ARG A 201 0.66 19.48 -15.10
C ARG A 201 0.49 20.90 -15.62
N THR A 202 -0.02 21.80 -14.79
CA THR A 202 -0.29 23.20 -15.15
C THR A 202 0.42 24.18 -14.20
N PRO A 203 1.75 24.08 -14.02
CA PRO A 203 2.48 24.79 -12.95
C PRO A 203 2.52 26.32 -13.13
N THR A 204 2.21 26.82 -14.34
CA THR A 204 2.18 28.25 -14.66
C THR A 204 0.75 28.80 -14.78
N ASN A 205 -0.27 27.98 -14.60
CA ASN A 205 -1.68 28.38 -14.73
C ASN A 205 -2.39 28.30 -13.37
N LEU A 206 -2.44 29.43 -12.68
CA LEU A 206 -3.07 29.56 -11.36
C LEU A 206 -4.54 29.14 -11.37
N ALA A 207 -5.31 29.60 -12.37
CA ALA A 207 -6.73 29.28 -12.46
C ALA A 207 -6.97 27.77 -12.63
N ALA A 208 -6.15 27.09 -13.43
CA ALA A 208 -6.24 25.64 -13.57
C ALA A 208 -5.91 24.90 -12.25
N MET A 209 -4.88 25.33 -11.53
CA MET A 209 -4.53 24.77 -10.23
C MET A 209 -5.64 24.95 -9.19
N GLN A 210 -6.23 26.15 -9.12
CA GLN A 210 -7.34 26.46 -8.23
C GLN A 210 -8.59 25.64 -8.56
N MET A 211 -8.91 25.50 -9.85
CA MET A 211 -10.03 24.66 -10.31
C MET A 211 -9.82 23.20 -9.92
N HIS A 212 -8.66 22.62 -10.22
CA HIS A 212 -8.38 21.23 -9.86
C HIS A 212 -8.34 21.03 -8.33
N ALA A 213 -7.81 21.98 -7.56
CA ALA A 213 -7.86 21.94 -6.10
C ALA A 213 -9.30 21.98 -5.57
N GLY A 214 -10.19 22.75 -6.22
CA GLY A 214 -11.63 22.72 -5.95
C GLY A 214 -12.25 21.34 -6.19
N HIS A 215 -11.90 20.68 -7.30
CA HIS A 215 -12.36 19.31 -7.58
C HIS A 215 -11.86 18.30 -6.53
N VAL A 216 -10.62 18.46 -6.05
CA VAL A 216 -10.12 17.66 -4.92
C VAL A 216 -10.97 17.94 -3.67
N LEU A 217 -11.25 19.19 -3.34
CA LEU A 217 -12.07 19.55 -2.18
C LEU A 217 -13.47 18.95 -2.25
N ASN A 218 -14.09 18.93 -3.42
CA ASN A 218 -15.38 18.29 -3.64
C ASN A 218 -15.33 16.78 -3.35
N ALA A 219 -14.33 16.07 -3.85
CA ALA A 219 -14.18 14.64 -3.57
C ALA A 219 -13.85 14.36 -2.09
N LEU A 220 -13.11 15.24 -1.43
CA LEU A 220 -12.78 15.09 -0.01
C LEU A 220 -13.98 15.40 0.90
N ASP A 221 -14.69 16.50 0.62
CA ASP A 221 -15.78 17.04 1.42
C ASP A 221 -16.73 17.92 0.58
N PRO A 222 -17.80 17.33 0.01
CA PRO A 222 -18.79 18.06 -0.78
C PRO A 222 -19.54 19.16 -0.01
N SER A 223 -19.49 19.15 1.33
CA SER A 223 -20.11 20.22 2.13
C SER A 223 -19.31 21.54 2.05
N LEU A 224 -18.02 21.45 1.72
CA LEU A 224 -17.12 22.60 1.53
C LEU A 224 -17.01 23.03 0.07
N MET A 225 -17.23 22.11 -0.87
CA MET A 225 -17.30 22.38 -2.31
C MET A 225 -18.37 21.51 -2.96
N LYS A 226 -19.53 22.10 -3.24
CA LYS A 226 -20.70 21.36 -3.74
C LYS A 226 -20.50 20.82 -5.17
N GLU A 227 -19.92 21.64 -6.04
CA GLU A 227 -19.73 21.29 -7.45
C GLU A 227 -18.38 20.61 -7.67
N GLY A 228 -18.38 19.51 -8.42
CA GLY A 228 -17.16 18.80 -8.80
C GLY A 228 -17.40 17.37 -9.26
N PRO A 229 -16.32 16.65 -9.60
CA PRO A 229 -16.36 15.32 -10.20
C PRO A 229 -16.44 14.18 -9.17
N GLY A 230 -16.45 14.47 -7.87
CA GLY A 230 -16.62 13.47 -6.82
C GLY A 230 -17.98 12.77 -6.93
N LYS A 231 -18.13 11.62 -6.28
CA LYS A 231 -19.43 10.91 -6.26
C LYS A 231 -20.48 11.63 -5.42
N GLY A 232 -20.08 12.66 -4.66
CA GLY A 232 -20.97 13.53 -3.90
C GLY A 232 -21.21 13.06 -2.46
N TYR A 233 -20.45 12.07 -1.97
CA TYR A 233 -20.53 11.63 -0.58
C TYR A 233 -19.40 12.19 0.27
N GLY A 234 -18.20 12.29 -0.32
CA GLY A 234 -17.00 12.80 0.34
C GLY A 234 -16.19 11.73 1.05
N LEU A 235 -14.88 11.72 0.80
CA LEU A 235 -13.93 10.82 1.47
C LEU A 235 -13.94 11.00 2.99
N ARG A 236 -14.02 12.24 3.49
CA ARG A 236 -14.08 12.52 4.94
C ARG A 236 -15.23 11.76 5.60
N LYS A 237 -16.43 11.86 5.02
CA LYS A 237 -17.63 11.20 5.53
C LYS A 237 -17.53 9.67 5.40
N ALA A 238 -17.04 9.18 4.27
CA ALA A 238 -16.86 7.75 4.03
C ALA A 238 -15.89 7.11 5.02
N ALA A 239 -14.67 7.63 5.16
CA ALA A 239 -13.65 7.09 6.06
C ALA A 239 -14.07 7.21 7.54
N GLY A 240 -14.74 8.31 7.93
CA GLY A 240 -15.34 8.44 9.26
C GLY A 240 -16.38 7.35 9.54
N GLY A 241 -17.25 7.09 8.56
CA GLY A 241 -18.22 5.99 8.63
C GLY A 241 -17.57 4.62 8.73
N VAL A 242 -16.48 4.36 8.01
CA VAL A 242 -15.72 3.09 8.11
C VAL A 242 -15.25 2.86 9.55
N ALA A 243 -14.60 3.87 10.15
CA ALA A 243 -14.11 3.77 11.52
C ALA A 243 -15.27 3.56 12.52
N GLN A 244 -16.37 4.28 12.35
CA GLN A 244 -17.53 4.17 13.23
C GLN A 244 -18.17 2.77 13.17
N HIS A 245 -18.51 2.28 11.98
CA HIS A 245 -19.24 1.02 11.85
C HIS A 245 -18.38 -0.18 12.23
N ILE A 246 -17.08 -0.19 11.91
CA ILE A 246 -16.24 -1.33 12.30
C ILE A 246 -16.04 -1.41 13.82
N GLU A 247 -16.01 -0.27 14.52
CA GLU A 247 -15.97 -0.24 15.98
C GLU A 247 -17.28 -0.71 16.62
N LEU A 248 -18.43 -0.39 16.01
CA LEU A 248 -19.71 -0.94 16.45
C LEU A 248 -19.70 -2.47 16.30
N ALA A 249 -19.26 -3.00 15.15
CA ALA A 249 -19.12 -4.44 14.95
C ALA A 249 -18.27 -5.13 16.02
N ALA A 250 -17.19 -4.50 16.48
CA ALA A 250 -16.33 -5.03 17.53
C ALA A 250 -16.96 -5.01 18.94
N LYS A 251 -17.88 -4.08 19.19
CA LYS A 251 -18.60 -3.90 20.46
C LYS A 251 -19.85 -4.78 20.55
N GLU A 252 -20.35 -5.28 19.43
CA GLU A 252 -21.52 -6.14 19.39
C GLU A 252 -21.36 -7.41 20.24
N THR A 253 -22.47 -7.84 20.83
CA THR A 253 -22.50 -9.10 21.58
C THR A 253 -22.29 -10.26 20.62
N GLY A 254 -21.33 -11.14 20.94
CA GLY A 254 -20.95 -12.24 20.06
C GLY A 254 -19.88 -11.90 19.02
N ALA A 255 -19.35 -10.67 19.01
CA ALA A 255 -18.18 -10.34 18.19
C ALA A 255 -16.99 -11.25 18.54
N SER A 256 -16.46 -11.93 17.52
CA SER A 256 -15.32 -12.84 17.66
C SER A 256 -14.04 -12.09 18.08
N GLY A 257 -13.03 -12.81 18.54
CA GLY A 257 -11.70 -12.23 18.75
C GLY A 257 -11.10 -11.66 17.46
N GLY A 258 -11.35 -12.31 16.32
CA GLY A 258 -10.89 -11.85 15.00
C GLY A 258 -11.52 -10.52 14.60
N VAL A 259 -12.84 -10.38 14.79
CA VAL A 259 -13.57 -9.11 14.56
C VAL A 259 -12.98 -7.99 15.40
N LYS A 260 -12.78 -8.22 16.71
CA LYS A 260 -12.25 -7.20 17.64
C LYS A 260 -10.83 -6.74 17.27
N ILE A 261 -9.96 -7.67 16.91
CA ILE A 261 -8.57 -7.37 16.51
C ILE A 261 -8.57 -6.54 15.22
N HIS A 262 -9.19 -7.06 14.15
CA HIS A 262 -9.12 -6.41 12.86
C HIS A 262 -9.91 -5.10 12.80
N ALA A 263 -11.01 -4.97 13.54
CA ALA A 263 -11.73 -3.70 13.65
C ALA A 263 -10.85 -2.56 14.18
N THR A 264 -9.98 -2.85 15.15
CA THR A 264 -9.03 -1.87 15.69
C THR A 264 -8.11 -1.33 14.58
N HIS A 265 -7.59 -2.22 13.74
CA HIS A 265 -6.67 -1.86 12.67
C HIS A 265 -7.38 -1.12 11.53
N ILE A 266 -8.57 -1.57 11.14
CA ILE A 266 -9.40 -0.93 10.12
C ILE A 266 -9.75 0.50 10.54
N ALA A 267 -10.18 0.69 11.79
CA ALA A 267 -10.55 2.00 12.31
C ALA A 267 -9.33 2.94 12.43
N ALA A 268 -8.17 2.42 12.82
CA ALA A 268 -6.94 3.20 12.88
C ALA A 268 -6.49 3.68 11.49
N ALA A 269 -6.49 2.81 10.48
CA ALA A 269 -6.14 3.16 9.10
C ALA A 269 -7.14 4.16 8.48
N ALA A 270 -8.45 3.99 8.75
CA ALA A 270 -9.45 4.96 8.33
C ALA A 270 -9.23 6.35 8.96
N ARG A 271 -8.83 6.40 10.24
CA ARG A 271 -8.45 7.66 10.91
C ARG A 271 -7.15 8.26 10.38
N GLY A 272 -6.16 7.44 10.03
CA GLY A 272 -4.95 7.91 9.34
C GLY A 272 -5.30 8.61 8.02
N THR A 273 -6.28 8.06 7.29
CA THR A 273 -6.83 8.72 6.08
C THR A 273 -7.46 10.07 6.43
N LEU A 274 -8.28 10.16 7.49
CA LEU A 274 -8.92 11.42 7.91
C LEU A 274 -7.89 12.52 8.24
N THR A 275 -6.80 12.18 8.93
CA THR A 275 -5.72 13.14 9.21
C THR A 275 -5.13 13.72 7.93
N ARG A 276 -4.95 12.88 6.89
CA ARG A 276 -4.46 13.34 5.58
C ARG A 276 -5.49 14.17 4.83
N VAL A 277 -6.78 13.86 4.97
CA VAL A 277 -7.88 14.68 4.44
C VAL A 277 -7.85 16.08 5.04
N ASP A 278 -7.67 16.20 6.36
CA ASP A 278 -7.55 17.50 7.03
C ASP A 278 -6.37 18.32 6.50
N ALA A 279 -5.19 17.69 6.38
CA ALA A 279 -4.01 18.33 5.83
C ALA A 279 -4.21 18.75 4.36
N ALA A 280 -4.84 17.91 3.54
CA ALA A 280 -5.14 18.22 2.14
C ALA A 280 -6.11 19.41 2.02
N ILE A 281 -7.16 19.47 2.85
CA ILE A 281 -8.10 20.60 2.87
C ILE A 281 -7.40 21.89 3.28
N ALA A 282 -6.47 21.84 4.24
CA ALA A 282 -5.68 23.02 4.62
C ALA A 282 -4.84 23.55 3.44
N LEU A 283 -4.18 22.66 2.68
CA LEU A 283 -3.42 23.06 1.48
C LEU A 283 -4.34 23.62 0.39
N ILE A 284 -5.52 23.03 0.16
CA ILE A 284 -6.46 23.51 -0.85
C ILE A 284 -6.90 24.94 -0.54
N LYS A 285 -7.18 25.27 0.72
CA LYS A 285 -7.52 26.63 1.13
C LYS A 285 -6.40 27.62 0.80
N GLN A 286 -5.14 27.23 1.03
CA GLN A 286 -3.97 28.06 0.67
C GLN A 286 -3.85 28.23 -0.85
N ILE A 287 -4.07 27.17 -1.63
CA ILE A 287 -4.06 27.22 -3.10
C ILE A 287 -5.17 28.15 -3.62
N GLN A 288 -6.36 28.09 -3.03
CA GLN A 288 -7.48 28.96 -3.38
C GLN A 288 -7.22 30.44 -3.07
N SER A 289 -6.44 30.72 -2.01
CA SER A 289 -6.03 32.09 -1.67
C SER A 289 -4.79 32.59 -2.43
N ALA A 290 -4.03 31.68 -3.07
CA ALA A 290 -2.80 32.06 -3.75
C ALA A 290 -3.09 33.01 -4.91
N THR A 291 -2.31 34.08 -5.00
CA THR A 291 -2.38 35.06 -6.11
C THR A 291 -1.26 34.87 -7.14
N ASP A 292 -0.36 33.92 -6.88
CA ASP A 292 0.81 33.62 -7.70
C ASP A 292 0.86 32.13 -8.09
N ALA A 293 1.16 31.86 -9.36
CA ALA A 293 1.18 30.50 -9.89
C ALA A 293 2.35 29.67 -9.31
N LYS A 294 3.49 30.30 -9.03
CA LYS A 294 4.66 29.58 -8.51
C LYS A 294 4.42 29.14 -7.06
N GLU A 295 3.80 29.99 -6.24
CA GLU A 295 3.35 29.62 -4.90
C GLU A 295 2.34 28.46 -4.95
N ALA A 296 1.28 28.59 -5.75
CA ALA A 296 0.27 27.55 -5.91
C ALA A 296 0.87 26.23 -6.39
N SER A 297 1.84 26.24 -7.30
CA SER A 297 2.49 25.04 -7.81
C SER A 297 3.27 24.26 -6.73
N SER A 298 3.87 24.95 -5.76
CA SER A 298 4.53 24.31 -4.62
C SER A 298 3.51 23.61 -3.72
N LEU A 299 2.40 24.28 -3.42
CA LEU A 299 1.31 23.73 -2.62
C LEU A 299 0.62 22.55 -3.33
N ILE A 300 0.44 22.62 -4.65
CA ILE A 300 -0.12 21.54 -5.47
C ILE A 300 0.75 20.28 -5.43
N SER A 301 2.07 20.41 -5.43
CA SER A 301 2.98 19.26 -5.29
C SER A 301 2.78 18.55 -3.94
N GLN A 302 2.59 19.32 -2.86
CA GLN A 302 2.29 18.77 -1.54
C GLN A 302 0.90 18.13 -1.50
N LEU A 303 -0.11 18.78 -2.10
CA LEU A 303 -1.48 18.25 -2.19
C LEU A 303 -1.51 16.92 -2.95
N ALA A 304 -0.79 16.81 -4.07
CA ALA A 304 -0.69 15.59 -4.85
C ALA A 304 -0.05 14.44 -4.05
N SER A 305 0.99 14.75 -3.26
CA SER A 305 1.60 13.77 -2.36
C SER A 305 0.59 13.26 -1.31
N LEU A 306 -0.12 14.16 -0.63
CA LEU A 306 -1.14 13.77 0.35
C LEU A 306 -2.28 12.97 -0.29
N CYS A 307 -2.74 13.36 -1.48
CA CYS A 307 -3.83 12.64 -2.16
C CYS A 307 -3.42 11.21 -2.51
N ASN A 308 -2.18 10.99 -2.99
CA ASN A 308 -1.64 9.65 -3.23
C ASN A 308 -1.57 8.81 -1.94
N GLN A 309 -1.35 9.44 -0.78
CA GLN A 309 -1.29 8.78 0.51
C GLN A 309 -2.67 8.48 1.12
N LEU A 310 -3.78 9.01 0.57
CA LEU A 310 -5.14 8.73 1.09
C LEU A 310 -5.46 7.24 1.04
N ALA A 311 -5.15 6.59 -0.10
CA ALA A 311 -5.34 5.16 -0.26
C ALA A 311 -4.14 4.37 0.28
N ASN A 312 -2.92 4.79 -0.06
CA ASN A 312 -1.71 3.99 0.18
C ASN A 312 -1.17 4.11 1.62
N GLY A 313 -1.63 5.11 2.37
CA GLY A 313 -1.00 5.54 3.62
C GLY A 313 0.36 6.19 3.38
N ALA A 314 1.13 6.38 4.46
CA ALA A 314 2.49 6.88 4.38
C ALA A 314 3.35 6.29 5.50
N ASP A 315 4.58 5.94 5.16
CA ASP A 315 5.61 5.53 6.11
C ASP A 315 6.11 6.77 6.84
N THR A 316 5.59 7.04 8.03
CA THR A 316 5.88 8.26 8.77
C THR A 316 7.10 8.11 9.68
N ASN A 317 7.44 6.88 10.03
CA ASN A 317 8.57 6.55 10.89
C ASN A 317 9.83 6.14 10.09
N ALA A 318 9.73 6.04 8.76
CA ALA A 318 10.77 5.66 7.82
C ALA A 318 11.33 4.24 8.04
N ASP A 319 10.50 3.31 8.53
CA ASP A 319 10.89 1.91 8.74
C ASP A 319 10.78 1.05 7.46
N GLY A 320 10.34 1.67 6.36
CA GLY A 320 10.15 1.07 5.04
C GLY A 320 8.75 0.47 4.85
N ARG A 321 7.79 0.74 5.74
CA ARG A 321 6.45 0.16 5.74
C ARG A 321 5.38 1.19 6.05
N VAL A 322 4.16 0.83 5.70
CA VAL A 322 2.96 1.54 6.10
C VAL A 322 2.17 0.59 6.96
N ASP A 323 2.24 0.75 8.28
CA ASP A 323 1.40 -0.01 9.20
C ASP A 323 0.01 0.64 9.36
N TRP A 324 -0.92 -0.03 10.03
CA TRP A 324 -2.25 0.55 10.32
C TRP A 324 -2.22 1.51 11.53
N GLY A 325 -1.17 1.44 12.34
CA GLY A 325 -0.94 2.23 13.54
C GLY A 325 -0.23 3.54 13.23
N ASN A 326 0.15 4.27 14.28
CA ASN A 326 0.98 5.49 14.22
C ASN A 326 0.53 6.60 13.24
N GLY A 327 -0.70 6.52 12.72
CA GLY A 327 -1.18 7.42 11.66
C GLY A 327 -0.67 7.09 10.27
N GLU A 328 -0.03 5.94 10.05
CA GLU A 328 0.55 5.53 8.77
C GLU A 328 -0.51 5.02 7.80
N GLY A 329 -1.46 4.24 8.31
CA GLY A 329 -2.42 3.52 7.49
C GLY A 329 -3.31 4.40 6.61
N GLY A 330 -3.50 3.95 5.37
CA GLY A 330 -4.50 4.45 4.44
C GLY A 330 -5.65 3.47 4.22
N LEU A 331 -6.51 3.75 3.24
CA LEU A 331 -7.63 2.87 2.89
C LEU A 331 -7.17 1.44 2.50
N GLN A 332 -5.96 1.27 1.97
CA GLN A 332 -5.41 -0.03 1.62
C GLN A 332 -5.18 -0.92 2.85
N GLN A 333 -4.62 -0.39 3.93
CA GLN A 333 -4.48 -1.14 5.19
C GLN A 333 -5.86 -1.48 5.79
N ALA A 334 -6.85 -0.59 5.64
CA ALA A 334 -8.23 -0.91 6.03
C ALA A 334 -8.79 -2.08 5.20
N GLN A 335 -8.56 -2.08 3.89
CA GLN A 335 -8.97 -3.17 2.99
C GLN A 335 -8.31 -4.51 3.34
N GLU A 336 -7.01 -4.51 3.57
CA GLU A 336 -6.24 -5.71 3.94
C GLU A 336 -6.79 -6.33 5.23
N HIS A 337 -7.07 -5.49 6.24
CA HIS A 337 -7.63 -5.98 7.49
C HIS A 337 -9.10 -6.40 7.39
N VAL A 338 -9.90 -5.81 6.48
CA VAL A 338 -11.23 -6.33 6.14
C VAL A 338 -11.11 -7.75 5.57
N GLN A 339 -10.18 -7.99 4.66
CA GLN A 339 -10.00 -9.31 4.06
C GLN A 339 -9.57 -10.35 5.10
N LEU A 340 -8.65 -9.99 6.00
CA LEU A 340 -8.23 -10.86 7.11
C LEU A 340 -9.37 -11.13 8.09
N LEU A 341 -10.19 -10.12 8.40
CA LEU A 341 -11.39 -10.26 9.21
C LEU A 341 -12.33 -11.30 8.59
N ILE A 342 -12.73 -11.11 7.34
CA ILE A 342 -13.67 -12.01 6.66
C ILE A 342 -13.10 -13.43 6.52
N ALA A 343 -11.79 -13.57 6.27
CA ALA A 343 -11.14 -14.87 6.22
C ALA A 343 -11.17 -15.59 7.58
N GLY A 344 -11.01 -14.87 8.69
CA GLY A 344 -11.07 -15.41 10.04
C GLY A 344 -12.47 -15.84 10.50
N GLU A 345 -13.51 -15.31 9.87
CA GLU A 345 -14.91 -15.64 10.18
C GLU A 345 -15.47 -16.81 9.36
N LYS A 346 -14.76 -17.25 8.32
CA LYS A 346 -15.12 -18.46 7.56
C LYS A 346 -14.80 -19.71 8.40
N LYS A 347 -15.83 -20.31 9.00
CA LYS A 347 -15.79 -21.64 9.61
C LYS A 347 -16.85 -22.54 8.99
#